data_AF-A0A7C8QSK3-F1
#
_entry.id   AF-A0A7C8QSK3-F1
#
_cell.length_a   1.000
_cell.length_b   1.000
_cell.length_c   1.000
_cell.angle_alpha   90.00
_cell.angle_beta   90.00
_cell.angle_gamma   90.00
#
_symmetry.space_group_name_H-M   'P 1'
#
loop_
_entity.id
_entity.type
_entity.pdbx_description
1 polymer ?
#
loop_
_entity_poly.entity_id
_entity_poly.type
_entity_poly.pdbx_seq_one_letter_code
_entity_poly.pdbx_strand_id
1 'polypeptide(L)'
;MRETRPDTAGPDAGPGSPYPVRLSGKIISGFGRGSKELGIPTANIPTEGLPEFIESGIYYGWAGLQSSECGSSSDRGDAVFPMVMSVGWNPFYKNTVRSV
;
A
#
# COMPACT_ATOMS: atom_id res chain seq x y z
N MET A 1 -29.26 10.47 1.25
CA MET A 1 -28.20 11.50 1.14
C MET A 1 -26.90 10.81 1.53
N ARG A 2 -25.85 10.82 0.70
CA ARG A 2 -24.57 10.22 1.12
C ARG A 2 -23.98 11.13 2.19
N GLU A 3 -23.72 10.58 3.37
CA GLU A 3 -22.99 11.31 4.41
C GLU A 3 -21.60 11.68 3.90
N THR A 4 -21.18 12.90 4.20
CA THR A 4 -19.84 13.38 3.86
C THR A 4 -18.82 12.62 4.69
N ARG A 5 -17.79 12.08 4.03
CA ARG A 5 -16.70 11.41 4.73
C ARG A 5 -15.90 12.44 5.54
N PRO A 6 -15.43 12.10 6.75
CA PRO A 6 -14.49 12.93 7.49
C PRO A 6 -13.19 13.18 6.70
N ASP A 7 -12.57 14.34 6.92
CA ASP A 7 -11.29 14.70 6.30
C ASP A 7 -10.08 13.99 6.93
N THR A 8 -10.23 13.52 8.18
CA THR A 8 -9.21 12.79 8.93
C THR A 8 -9.74 11.46 9.46
N ALA A 9 -8.85 10.51 9.72
CA ALA A 9 -9.17 9.19 10.24
C ALA A 9 -8.20 8.79 11.35
N GLY A 10 -8.68 7.96 12.28
CA GLY A 10 -7.92 7.53 13.45
C GLY A 10 -7.98 8.53 14.62
N PRO A 11 -7.44 8.15 15.79
CA PRO A 11 -7.43 9.01 16.98
C PRO A 11 -6.26 10.00 16.99
N ASP A 12 -6.46 11.16 17.62
CA ASP A 12 -5.45 12.24 17.69
C ASP A 12 -4.16 11.84 18.44
N ALA A 13 -4.25 10.86 19.34
CA ALA A 13 -3.11 10.33 20.08
C ALA A 13 -2.16 9.47 19.22
N GLY A 14 -2.52 9.20 17.96
CA GLY A 14 -1.77 8.34 17.06
C GLY A 14 -2.29 6.90 17.00
N PRO A 15 -1.64 6.02 16.22
CA PRO A 15 -2.13 4.67 15.96
C PRO A 15 -2.27 3.83 17.24
N GLY A 16 -3.48 3.34 17.50
CA GLY A 16 -3.73 2.35 18.55
C GLY A 16 -3.41 0.92 18.10
N SER A 17 -3.33 -0.01 19.04
CA SER A 17 -3.20 -1.45 18.73
C SER A 17 -4.30 -1.88 17.74
N PRO A 18 -3.99 -2.64 16.67
CA PRO A 18 -2.74 -3.39 16.41
C PRO A 18 -1.70 -2.64 15.54
N TYR A 19 -1.87 -1.34 15.31
CA TYR A 19 -0.94 -0.55 14.50
C TYR A 19 0.29 -0.11 15.32
N PRO A 20 1.47 0.07 14.68
CA PRO A 20 1.75 -0.03 13.24
C PRO A 20 1.93 -1.47 12.74
N VAL A 21 1.39 -1.76 11.55
CA VAL A 21 1.65 -3.01 10.82
C VAL A 21 2.78 -2.78 9.84
N ARG A 22 3.80 -3.65 9.87
CA ARG A 22 4.95 -3.59 8.97
C ARG A 22 4.83 -4.70 7.93
N LEU A 23 4.92 -4.31 6.66
CA LEU A 23 4.90 -5.20 5.51
C LEU A 23 6.01 -4.78 4.54
N SER A 24 6.66 -5.74 3.92
CA SER A 24 7.69 -5.51 2.92
C SER A 24 7.63 -6.62 1.87
N GLY A 25 7.82 -6.25 0.61
CA GLY A 25 7.83 -7.21 -0.48
C GLY A 25 8.43 -6.61 -1.73
N LYS A 26 8.91 -7.47 -2.64
CA LYS A 26 9.38 -7.04 -3.95
C LYS A 26 8.20 -6.50 -4.74
N ILE A 27 8.34 -5.32 -5.35
CA ILE A 27 7.29 -4.77 -6.22
C ILE A 27 7.05 -5.72 -7.38
N ILE A 28 5.80 -6.11 -7.56
CA ILE A 28 5.36 -6.95 -8.67
C ILE A 28 4.50 -6.15 -9.65
N SER A 29 4.63 -6.47 -10.93
CA SER A 29 3.82 -5.86 -11.98
C SER A 29 2.36 -6.24 -11.78
N GLY A 30 1.49 -5.23 -11.65
CA GLY A 30 0.05 -5.41 -11.72
C GLY A 30 -0.43 -5.50 -13.17
N PHE A 31 -1.75 -5.46 -13.36
CA PHE A 31 -2.40 -5.64 -14.66
C PHE A 31 -2.41 -4.37 -15.55
N GLY A 32 -1.50 -3.42 -15.32
CA GLY A 32 -1.24 -2.31 -16.24
C GLY A 32 -2.34 -1.26 -16.42
N ARG A 33 -3.41 -1.28 -15.60
CA ARG A 33 -4.56 -0.36 -15.77
C ARG A 33 -4.43 0.95 -14.99
N GLY A 34 -3.99 0.89 -13.72
CA GLY A 34 -4.02 2.05 -12.81
C GLY A 34 -3.12 3.22 -13.22
N SER A 35 -1.87 2.94 -13.64
CA SER A 35 -0.88 3.98 -13.95
C SER A 35 -1.09 4.68 -15.29
N LYS A 36 -1.72 4.01 -16.28
CA LYS A 36 -1.96 4.59 -17.62
C LYS A 36 -3.28 5.34 -17.75
N GLU A 37 -4.34 4.91 -17.05
CA GLU A 37 -5.69 5.50 -17.22
C GLU A 37 -6.04 6.54 -16.16
N LEU A 38 -5.50 6.43 -14.93
CA LEU A 38 -5.89 7.29 -13.79
C LEU A 38 -4.82 8.30 -13.38
N GLY A 39 -3.60 8.21 -13.93
CA GLY A 39 -2.47 9.08 -13.55
C GLY A 39 -1.93 8.85 -12.13
N ILE A 40 -2.38 7.78 -11.45
CA ILE A 40 -1.97 7.44 -10.10
C ILE A 40 -1.16 6.13 -10.16
N PRO A 41 0.19 6.20 -10.14
CA PRO A 41 1.02 5.01 -10.16
C PRO A 41 0.86 4.22 -8.85
N THR A 42 0.65 2.91 -8.97
CA THR A 42 0.50 1.98 -7.84
C THR A 42 1.57 0.90 -7.91
N ALA A 43 2.19 0.59 -6.77
CA ALA A 43 3.09 -0.55 -6.62
C ALA A 43 2.33 -1.68 -5.92
N ASN A 44 2.30 -2.88 -6.51
CA ASN A 44 1.71 -4.05 -5.85
C ASN A 44 2.82 -4.83 -5.17
N ILE A 45 2.50 -5.45 -4.04
CA ILE A 45 3.42 -6.34 -3.32
C ILE A 45 2.78 -7.72 -3.07
N PRO A 46 3.58 -8.77 -2.88
CA PRO A 46 3.09 -10.08 -2.46
C PRO A 46 2.34 -9.96 -1.12
N THR A 47 1.33 -10.81 -0.91
CA THR A 47 0.46 -10.72 0.29
C THR A 47 0.92 -11.63 1.43
N GLU A 48 1.98 -12.38 1.18
CA GLU A 48 2.72 -13.14 2.17
C GLU A 48 3.15 -12.20 3.30
N GLY A 49 2.69 -12.48 4.52
CA GLY A 49 2.98 -11.67 5.70
C GLY A 49 1.93 -10.61 6.04
N LEU A 50 0.85 -10.47 5.26
CA LEU A 50 -0.30 -9.65 5.66
C LEU A 50 -1.02 -10.32 6.85
N PRO A 51 -1.18 -9.65 8.00
CA PRO A 51 -1.86 -10.24 9.14
C PRO A 51 -3.33 -10.55 8.84
N GLU A 52 -3.84 -11.67 9.38
CA GLU A 52 -5.23 -12.12 9.13
C GLU A 52 -6.30 -11.13 9.60
N PHE A 53 -5.99 -10.32 10.62
CA PHE A 53 -6.91 -9.30 11.14
C PHE A 53 -7.10 -8.10 10.22
N ILE A 54 -6.24 -7.92 9.21
CA ILE A 54 -6.38 -6.81 8.26
C ILE A 54 -7.56 -7.11 7.32
N GLU A 55 -8.56 -6.25 7.33
CA GLU A 55 -9.73 -6.37 6.46
C GLU A 55 -9.49 -5.76 5.09
N SER A 56 -10.34 -6.04 4.11
CA SER A 56 -10.31 -5.32 2.83
C SER A 56 -10.72 -3.87 3.02
N GLY A 57 -9.94 -2.94 2.47
CA GLY A 57 -10.15 -1.51 2.66
C GLY A 57 -8.96 -0.67 2.21
N ILE A 58 -9.05 0.63 2.51
CA ILE A 58 -7.98 1.60 2.26
C ILE A 58 -7.30 1.93 3.59
N TYR A 59 -5.98 1.78 3.62
CA TYR A 59 -5.12 2.07 4.76
C TYR A 59 -4.18 3.22 4.42
N TYR A 60 -3.64 3.88 5.45
CA TYR A 60 -2.68 4.97 5.31
C TYR A 60 -1.47 4.72 6.22
N GLY A 61 -0.36 5.39 5.91
CA GLY A 61 0.90 5.17 6.61
C GLY A 61 2.08 5.64 5.77
N TRP A 62 3.19 4.91 5.89
CA TRP A 62 4.46 5.25 5.27
C TRP A 62 5.02 4.06 4.48
N ALA A 63 5.62 4.34 3.33
CA ALA A 63 6.32 3.34 2.51
C ALA A 63 7.70 3.85 2.13
N GLY A 64 8.68 2.94 2.17
CA GLY A 64 10.04 3.19 1.68
C GLY A 64 10.35 2.33 0.46
N LEU A 65 11.17 2.85 -0.44
CA LEU A 65 11.66 2.11 -1.60
C LEU A 65 13.15 1.82 -1.42
N GLN A 66 13.53 0.54 -1.42
CA GLN A 66 14.92 0.11 -1.45
C GLN A 66 15.29 -0.26 -2.89
N SER A 67 16.22 0.48 -3.50
CA SER A 67 16.74 0.14 -4.83
C SER A 67 17.97 -0.76 -4.69
N SER A 68 17.90 -1.98 -5.21
CA SER A 68 19.03 -2.92 -5.22
C SER A 68 20.04 -2.64 -6.34
N GLU A 69 19.74 -1.74 -7.27
CA GLU A 69 20.64 -1.38 -8.38
C GLU A 69 21.04 0.09 -8.26
N CYS A 70 22.27 0.34 -7.82
CA CYS A 70 23.30 1.13 -8.51
C CYS A 70 24.41 1.50 -7.51
N GLY A 71 25.61 0.96 -7.72
CA GLY A 71 26.81 1.59 -7.18
C GLY A 71 26.95 2.99 -7.79
N SER A 72 27.27 3.99 -6.97
CA SER A 72 27.46 5.40 -7.35
C SER A 72 26.19 6.18 -7.76
N SER A 73 25.33 6.48 -6.78
CA SER A 73 24.93 7.88 -6.50
C SER A 73 24.19 7.91 -5.16
N SER A 74 24.94 8.24 -4.11
CA SER A 74 24.38 8.77 -2.86
C SER A 74 23.43 9.92 -3.22
N ASP A 75 22.11 9.74 -3.02
CA ASP A 75 21.16 10.81 -2.68
C ASP A 75 19.67 10.35 -2.60
N ARG A 76 19.30 9.13 -3.06
CA ARG A 76 17.88 8.66 -3.02
C ARG A 76 17.66 7.24 -2.48
N GLY A 77 18.67 6.67 -1.81
CA GLY A 77 18.75 5.24 -1.49
C GLY A 77 17.75 4.69 -0.47
N ASP A 78 17.10 5.51 0.35
CA ASP A 78 16.17 5.07 1.40
C ASP A 78 15.07 6.13 1.64
N ALA A 79 14.41 6.59 0.58
CA ALA A 79 13.38 7.61 0.72
C ALA A 79 12.07 6.99 1.25
N VAL A 80 11.53 7.58 2.33
CA VAL A 80 10.25 7.21 2.95
C VAL A 80 9.20 8.26 2.60
N PHE A 81 8.05 7.81 2.11
CA PHE A 81 6.96 8.65 1.63
C PHE A 81 5.65 8.32 2.35
N PRO A 82 4.76 9.31 2.57
CA PRO A 82 3.38 9.01 2.95
C PRO A 82 2.71 8.22 1.84
N MET A 83 1.86 7.27 2.21
CA MET A 83 1.21 6.37 1.25
C MET A 83 -0.23 6.06 1.64
N VAL A 84 -0.97 5.57 0.66
CA VAL A 84 -2.25 4.88 0.83
C VAL A 84 -2.10 3.46 0.26
N MET A 85 -2.70 2.47 0.92
CA MET A 85 -2.61 1.07 0.56
C MET A 85 -4.02 0.50 0.40
N SER A 86 -4.26 -0.17 -0.72
CA SER A 86 -5.54 -0.82 -1.00
C SER A 86 -5.42 -2.32 -0.77
N VAL A 87 -6.05 -2.83 0.29
CA VAL A 87 -6.14 -4.26 0.54
C VAL A 87 -7.48 -4.77 0.03
N GLY A 88 -7.47 -5.80 -0.81
CA GLY A 88 -8.75 -6.32 -1.30
C GLY A 88 -8.65 -7.59 -2.11
N TRP A 89 -9.82 -8.08 -2.48
CA TRP A 89 -9.98 -9.11 -3.49
C TRP A 89 -10.15 -8.44 -4.84
N ASN A 90 -9.48 -8.97 -5.87
CA ASN A 90 -9.72 -8.50 -7.22
C ASN A 90 -10.66 -9.48 -7.96
N PRO A 91 -11.98 -9.21 -8.00
CA PRO A 91 -12.97 -10.12 -8.58
C PRO A 91 -12.81 -10.28 -10.10
N PHE A 92 -12.10 -9.38 -10.78
CA PHE A 92 -11.85 -9.48 -12.22
C PHE A 92 -10.84 -10.57 -12.58
N TYR A 93 -9.99 -11.03 -11.64
CA TYR A 93 -8.91 -11.97 -11.93
C TYR A 93 -9.12 -13.38 -11.37
N LYS A 94 -10.30 -13.68 -10.80
CA LYS A 94 -10.55 -14.95 -10.07
C LYS A 94 -9.44 -15.28 -9.06
N ASN A 95 -8.80 -14.26 -8.49
CA ASN A 95 -7.69 -14.45 -7.57
C ASN A 95 -8.21 -15.16 -6.31
N THR A 96 -7.59 -16.28 -5.96
CA THR A 96 -7.78 -17.00 -4.69
C THR A 96 -7.00 -16.36 -3.54
N VAL A 97 -6.28 -15.26 -3.82
CA VAL A 97 -5.40 -14.56 -2.88
C VAL A 97 -5.70 -13.05 -2.93
N ARG A 98 -5.64 -12.38 -1.77
CA ARG A 98 -5.79 -10.92 -1.66
C ARG A 98 -4.69 -10.19 -2.46
N SER A 99 -4.90 -8.92 -2.77
CA SER A 99 -3.89 -8.03 -3.37
C SER A 99 -3.66 -6.81 -2.47
N VAL A 100 -2.42 -6.33 -2.48
CA VAL A 100 -1.94 -5.13 -1.76
C VAL A 100 -1.11 -4.29 -2.71
#